data_AF-A0A2E8CYX4-F1
#
_entry.id   AF-A0A2E8CYX4-F1
#
_cell.length_a   1.000
_cell.length_b   1.000
_cell.length_c   1.000
_cell.angle_alpha   90.00
_cell.angle_beta   90.00
_cell.angle_gamma   90.00
#
_symmetry.space_group_name_H-M   'P 1'
#
loop_
_entity.id
_entity.type
_entity.pdbx_description
1 polymer ?
#
loop_
_entity_poly.entity_id
_entity_poly.type
_entity_poly.pdbx_seq_one_letter_code
_entity_poly.pdbx_strand_id
1 'polypeptide(L)'
;MPDEVIRHARKDRVLASFVENVWTEVGRCAACHSPDQNQKQVKEHGEQVSWIKLRDPEAILTHMVDAGIINSDEPLESMLLTKPTTQVEHGGGQKMVVGDRTYKQFRRFIDDYASVVNAKYNAADALPAGSDEVSLVTDIWFKLTDVPAKYDKMLLQADLYRWTDDGWSEHRVASSDRLVFGKGKLWQHSLSLTAPRGSTWAEEMKSKRLRGGQYLVKLYIDQIGKLQKDFRAELGKDEFVGQVEVESHWPPGYGRMTVVKFPSD
;
A
#
# COMPACT_ATOMS: atom_id res chain seq x y z
N MET A 1 30.43 9.91 17.00
CA MET A 1 29.17 10.00 17.77
C MET A 1 29.14 8.86 18.77
N PRO A 2 28.64 9.04 19.99
CA PRO A 2 28.51 7.95 20.96
C PRO A 2 27.56 6.86 20.45
N ASP A 3 27.85 5.59 20.72
CA ASP A 3 27.06 4.43 20.28
C ASP A 3 25.58 4.51 20.68
N GLU A 4 25.29 5.13 21.83
CA GLU A 4 23.93 5.31 22.34
C GLU A 4 23.08 6.23 21.45
N VAL A 5 23.67 7.30 20.91
CA VAL A 5 23.00 8.21 19.98
C VAL A 5 22.69 7.50 18.66
N ILE A 6 23.60 6.63 18.21
CA ILE A 6 23.40 5.81 17.01
C ILE A 6 22.28 4.79 17.22
N ARG A 7 22.22 4.15 18.40
CA ARG A 7 21.14 3.20 18.73
C ARG A 7 19.77 3.86 18.78
N HIS A 8 19.66 5.02 19.44
CA HIS A 8 18.39 5.77 19.52
C HIS A 8 17.94 6.24 18.12
N ALA A 9 18.84 6.84 17.34
CA ALA A 9 18.53 7.26 15.97
C ALA A 9 18.08 6.09 15.06
N ARG A 10 18.64 4.89 15.25
CA ARG A 10 18.20 3.66 14.57
C ARG A 10 16.79 3.28 14.99
N LYS A 11 16.49 3.27 16.29
CA LYS A 11 15.16 2.92 16.82
C LYS A 11 14.07 3.85 16.28
N ASP A 12 14.31 5.17 16.33
CA ASP A 12 13.34 6.17 15.88
C ASP A 12 13.07 6.06 14.37
N ARG A 13 14.11 5.84 13.57
CA ARG A 13 13.98 5.65 12.11
C ARG A 13 13.28 4.35 11.74
N VAL A 14 13.55 3.26 12.47
CA VAL A 14 12.85 1.99 12.28
C VAL A 14 11.36 2.16 12.59
N LEU A 15 11.01 2.80 13.70
CA LEU A 15 9.61 3.03 14.06
C LEU A 15 8.91 3.95 13.04
N ALA A 16 9.58 5.02 12.60
CA ALA A 16 9.05 5.89 11.55
C ALA A 16 8.81 5.11 10.24
N SER A 17 9.77 4.29 9.81
CA SER A 17 9.62 3.44 8.61
C SER A 17 8.49 2.43 8.77
N PHE A 18 8.34 1.80 9.95
CA PHE A 18 7.22 0.92 10.25
C PHE A 18 5.88 1.65 10.12
N VAL A 19 5.80 2.86 10.68
CA VAL A 19 4.59 3.68 10.61
C VAL A 19 4.24 4.00 9.15
N GLU A 20 5.22 4.41 8.35
CA GLU A 20 4.99 4.81 6.96
C GLU A 20 4.60 3.64 6.04
N ASN A 21 5.23 2.46 6.24
CA ASN A 21 5.13 1.35 5.29
C ASN A 21 4.16 0.24 5.71
N VAL A 22 3.95 0.03 7.02
CA VAL A 22 3.13 -1.09 7.53
C VAL A 22 1.90 -0.57 8.26
N TRP A 23 2.07 0.37 9.19
CA TRP A 23 0.95 0.88 10.00
C TRP A 23 -0.11 1.62 9.19
N THR A 24 0.29 2.34 8.15
CA THR A 24 -0.63 3.00 7.20
C THR A 24 -1.62 2.03 6.55
N GLU A 25 -1.24 0.76 6.41
CA GLU A 25 -2.03 -0.32 5.82
C GLU A 25 -2.71 -1.22 6.87
N VAL A 26 -2.65 -0.87 8.17
CA VAL A 26 -3.16 -1.72 9.27
C VAL A 26 -4.65 -2.09 9.10
N GLY A 27 -5.43 -1.26 8.42
CA GLY A 27 -6.84 -1.56 8.12
C GLY A 27 -7.04 -2.89 7.39
N ARG A 28 -6.04 -3.36 6.62
CA ARG A 28 -6.07 -4.67 5.95
C ARG A 28 -6.02 -5.84 6.92
N CYS A 29 -5.37 -5.63 8.07
CA CYS A 29 -5.17 -6.62 9.13
C CYS A 29 -6.23 -6.48 10.24
N ALA A 30 -6.76 -5.27 10.45
CA ALA A 30 -7.61 -4.91 11.58
C ALA A 30 -8.87 -5.76 11.68
N ALA A 31 -9.53 -6.06 10.56
CA ALA A 31 -10.72 -6.89 10.53
C ALA A 31 -10.50 -8.30 11.13
N CYS A 32 -9.27 -8.82 11.10
CA CYS A 32 -8.93 -10.12 11.66
C CYS A 32 -8.21 -10.04 13.01
N HIS A 33 -7.44 -8.98 13.25
CA HIS A 33 -6.48 -8.93 14.35
C HIS A 33 -6.74 -7.83 15.38
N SER A 34 -7.70 -6.94 15.12
CA SER A 34 -8.01 -5.83 16.00
C SER A 34 -9.16 -6.17 16.95
N PRO A 35 -9.01 -5.95 18.27
CA PRO A 35 -10.01 -6.36 19.27
C PRO A 35 -11.39 -5.70 19.12
N ASP A 36 -11.47 -4.57 18.42
CA ASP A 36 -12.71 -3.87 18.10
C ASP A 36 -13.46 -4.47 16.89
N GLN A 37 -12.81 -5.31 16.07
CA GLN A 37 -13.37 -5.81 14.81
C GLN A 37 -13.36 -7.34 14.67
N ASN A 38 -12.59 -8.05 15.49
CA ASN A 38 -12.26 -9.46 15.27
C ASN A 38 -13.07 -10.46 16.10
N GLN A 39 -14.20 -10.09 16.69
CA GLN A 39 -14.90 -10.95 17.66
C GLN A 39 -15.30 -12.30 17.05
N LYS A 40 -15.61 -12.33 15.75
CA LYS A 40 -15.83 -13.58 15.00
C LYS A 40 -14.57 -14.44 14.95
N GLN A 41 -13.42 -13.85 14.63
CA GLN A 41 -12.14 -14.56 14.53
C GLN A 41 -11.69 -15.10 15.89
N VAL A 42 -11.87 -14.33 16.96
CA VAL A 42 -11.56 -14.79 18.32
C VAL A 42 -12.44 -15.98 18.72
N LYS A 43 -13.73 -15.96 18.36
CA LYS A 43 -14.62 -17.10 18.61
C LYS A 43 -14.21 -18.37 17.86
N GLU A 44 -13.73 -18.23 16.62
CA GLU A 44 -13.38 -19.36 15.74
C GLU A 44 -11.96 -19.89 16.01
N HIS A 45 -11.03 -19.02 16.38
CA HIS A 45 -9.60 -19.34 16.42
C HIS A 45 -8.95 -19.09 17.78
N GLY A 46 -9.60 -18.40 18.71
CA GLY A 46 -9.04 -18.07 20.03
C GLY A 46 -8.42 -16.66 20.12
N GLU A 47 -8.10 -16.22 21.33
CA GLU A 47 -7.64 -14.84 21.59
C GLU A 47 -6.29 -14.49 20.94
N GLN A 48 -5.47 -15.48 20.59
CA GLN A 48 -4.16 -15.25 19.99
C GLN A 48 -4.22 -14.58 18.61
N VAL A 49 -5.38 -14.59 17.94
CA VAL A 49 -5.56 -13.82 16.70
C VAL A 49 -5.70 -12.32 16.98
N SER A 50 -5.96 -11.91 18.22
CA SER A 50 -6.23 -10.52 18.62
C SER A 50 -4.99 -9.80 19.16
N TRP A 51 -4.04 -9.50 18.29
CA TRP A 51 -2.74 -8.94 18.69
C TRP A 51 -2.54 -7.46 18.34
N ILE A 52 -3.40 -6.82 17.52
CA ILE A 52 -3.25 -5.39 17.21
C ILE A 52 -3.51 -4.56 18.46
N LYS A 53 -2.55 -3.71 18.82
CA LYS A 53 -2.67 -2.69 19.87
C LYS A 53 -3.07 -1.35 19.26
N LEU A 54 -4.30 -0.92 19.55
CA LEU A 54 -4.84 0.33 19.01
C LEU A 54 -3.96 1.52 19.39
N ARG A 55 -3.57 2.32 18.39
CA ARG A 55 -2.78 3.55 18.56
C ARG A 55 -1.36 3.35 19.12
N ASP A 56 -0.83 2.13 19.06
CA ASP A 56 0.50 1.81 19.54
C ASP A 56 1.31 1.04 18.48
N PRO A 57 1.87 1.74 17.48
CA PRO A 57 2.64 1.10 16.43
C PRO A 57 3.93 0.44 16.96
N GLU A 58 4.52 0.93 18.04
CA GLU A 58 5.74 0.34 18.62
C GLU A 58 5.45 -1.02 19.27
N ALA A 59 4.35 -1.13 20.03
CA ALA A 59 3.94 -2.40 20.62
C ALA A 59 3.59 -3.44 19.54
N ILE A 60 3.00 -3.02 18.43
CA ILE A 60 2.70 -3.92 17.30
C ILE A 60 3.98 -4.38 16.62
N LEU A 61 4.91 -3.48 16.34
CA LEU A 61 6.20 -3.87 15.77
C LEU A 61 6.91 -4.89 16.66
N THR A 62 6.97 -4.63 17.96
CA THR A 62 7.55 -5.54 18.95
C THR A 62 6.89 -6.91 18.88
N HIS A 63 5.55 -6.96 18.93
CA HIS A 63 4.81 -8.21 18.82
C HIS A 63 5.09 -8.95 17.50
N MET A 64 5.12 -8.24 16.37
CA MET A 64 5.37 -8.87 15.07
C MET A 64 6.76 -9.52 14.98
N VAL A 65 7.76 -8.93 15.63
CA VAL A 65 9.10 -9.49 15.71
C VAL A 65 9.13 -10.69 16.65
N ASP A 66 8.61 -10.53 17.88
CA ASP A 66 8.61 -11.58 18.90
C ASP A 66 7.84 -12.83 18.47
N ALA A 67 6.76 -12.65 17.70
CA ALA A 67 5.93 -13.73 17.17
C ALA A 67 6.44 -14.32 15.84
N GLY A 68 7.59 -13.87 15.33
CA GLY A 68 8.14 -14.31 14.03
C GLY A 68 7.27 -13.95 12.82
N ILE A 69 6.39 -12.96 12.96
CA ILE A 69 5.61 -12.41 11.84
C ILE A 69 6.53 -11.66 10.87
N ILE A 70 7.53 -10.98 11.42
CA ILE A 70 8.69 -10.45 10.70
C ILE A 70 9.86 -11.39 10.96
N ASN A 71 10.38 -12.01 9.90
CA ASN A 71 11.57 -12.84 9.96
C ASN A 71 12.77 -12.01 9.46
N SER A 72 13.66 -11.61 10.37
CA SER A 72 14.84 -10.80 10.03
C SER A 72 15.95 -11.58 9.33
N ASP A 73 15.97 -12.91 9.50
CA ASP A 73 17.02 -13.76 8.96
C ASP A 73 16.67 -14.18 7.52
N GLU A 74 15.38 -14.46 7.29
CA GLU A 74 14.80 -14.78 5.99
C GLU A 74 13.63 -13.83 5.69
N PRO A 75 13.88 -12.56 5.28
CA PRO A 75 12.86 -11.54 5.02
C PRO A 75 11.67 -12.00 4.18
N LEU A 76 11.92 -12.82 3.14
CA LEU A 76 10.90 -13.33 2.23
C LEU A 76 9.92 -14.30 2.89
N GLU A 77 10.37 -15.01 3.94
CA GLU A 77 9.57 -15.97 4.70
C GLU A 77 8.76 -15.31 5.81
N SER A 78 8.84 -13.98 5.95
CA SER A 78 8.02 -13.23 6.90
C SER A 78 6.53 -13.50 6.66
N MET A 79 5.80 -13.94 7.70
CA MET A 79 4.35 -14.14 7.62
C MET A 79 3.61 -12.85 7.24
N LEU A 80 4.20 -11.67 7.49
CA LEU A 80 3.69 -10.38 7.04
C LEU A 80 3.56 -10.30 5.50
N LEU A 81 4.33 -11.09 4.74
CA LEU A 81 4.28 -11.22 3.29
C LEU A 81 3.55 -12.47 2.82
N THR A 82 3.92 -13.63 3.37
CA THR A 82 3.49 -14.93 2.84
C THR A 82 2.01 -15.18 3.09
N LYS A 83 1.45 -14.70 4.21
CA LYS A 83 0.01 -14.78 4.48
C LYS A 83 -0.79 -13.92 3.50
N PRO A 84 -0.60 -12.59 3.43
CA PRO A 84 -1.52 -11.76 2.65
C PRO A 84 -1.36 -11.94 1.13
N THR A 85 -0.26 -12.54 0.66
CA THR A 85 -0.06 -13.00 -0.73
C THR A 85 -0.52 -14.45 -0.98
N THR A 86 -1.09 -15.13 0.02
CA THR A 86 -1.60 -16.51 -0.03
C THR A 86 -0.56 -17.57 -0.41
N GLN A 87 0.71 -17.35 -0.06
CA GLN A 87 1.78 -18.36 -0.21
C GLN A 87 1.70 -19.44 0.87
N VAL A 88 1.05 -19.14 1.99
CA VAL A 88 0.74 -20.09 3.06
C VAL A 88 -0.74 -20.03 3.43
N GLU A 89 -1.27 -21.17 3.88
CA GLU A 89 -2.62 -21.25 4.41
C GLU A 89 -2.75 -20.42 5.69
N HIS A 90 -3.74 -19.53 5.74
CA HIS A 90 -3.91 -18.64 6.91
C HIS A 90 -5.37 -18.19 7.14
N GLY A 91 -6.35 -18.87 6.53
CA GLY A 91 -7.79 -18.59 6.67
C GLY A 91 -8.29 -17.27 6.05
N GLY A 92 -7.38 -16.33 5.77
CA GLY A 92 -7.65 -15.08 5.07
C GLY A 92 -7.58 -15.21 3.55
N GLY A 93 -8.34 -14.36 2.85
CA GLY A 93 -8.19 -14.17 1.41
C GLY A 93 -7.00 -13.27 1.06
N GLN A 94 -6.52 -13.36 -0.18
CA GLN A 94 -5.44 -12.53 -0.71
C GLN A 94 -5.73 -11.03 -0.50
N LYS A 95 -4.79 -10.33 0.16
CA LYS A 95 -4.89 -8.88 0.46
C LYS A 95 -3.92 -8.02 -0.34
N MET A 96 -2.88 -8.65 -0.88
CA MET A 96 -1.90 -8.04 -1.77
C MET A 96 -1.32 -9.10 -2.72
N VAL A 97 -0.67 -8.64 -3.78
CA VAL A 97 0.07 -9.44 -4.74
C VAL A 97 1.49 -8.90 -4.87
N VAL A 98 2.42 -9.77 -5.27
CA VAL A 98 3.79 -9.33 -5.56
C VAL A 98 3.76 -8.19 -6.57
N GLY A 99 4.48 -7.11 -6.27
CA GLY A 99 4.55 -5.95 -7.14
C GLY A 99 3.49 -4.88 -6.91
N ASP A 100 2.41 -5.18 -6.18
CA ASP A 100 1.50 -4.10 -5.76
C ASP A 100 2.14 -3.22 -4.69
N ARG A 101 1.54 -2.05 -4.51
CA ARG A 101 2.04 -1.00 -3.64
C ARG A 101 2.21 -1.43 -2.19
N THR A 102 1.24 -2.15 -1.64
CA THR A 102 1.30 -2.66 -0.26
C THR A 102 2.45 -3.66 -0.12
N TYR A 103 2.63 -4.56 -1.09
CA TYR A 103 3.75 -5.49 -1.12
C TYR A 103 5.09 -4.75 -1.16
N LYS A 104 5.23 -3.73 -2.02
CA LYS A 104 6.45 -2.90 -2.10
C LYS A 104 6.76 -2.20 -0.76
N GLN A 105 5.75 -1.63 -0.11
CA GLN A 105 5.91 -0.98 1.19
C GLN A 105 6.34 -1.98 2.27
N PHE A 106 5.67 -3.13 2.37
CA PHE A 106 6.01 -4.14 3.36
C PHE A 106 7.43 -4.68 3.12
N ARG A 107 7.78 -4.96 1.86
CA ARG A 107 9.14 -5.37 1.50
C ARG A 107 10.20 -4.34 1.87
N ARG A 108 9.95 -3.06 1.60
CA ARG A 108 10.87 -1.98 2.00
C ARG A 108 11.12 -2.02 3.50
N PHE A 109 10.06 -2.07 4.31
CA PHE A 109 10.21 -2.13 5.75
C PHE A 109 10.93 -3.39 6.24
N ILE A 110 10.53 -4.58 5.77
CA ILE A 110 11.12 -5.85 6.25
C ILE A 110 12.60 -5.94 5.85
N ASP A 111 12.93 -5.62 4.60
CA ASP A 111 14.31 -5.65 4.10
C ASP A 111 15.20 -4.66 4.89
N ASP A 112 14.67 -3.47 5.19
CA ASP A 112 15.37 -2.43 5.96
C ASP A 112 15.54 -2.83 7.43
N TYR A 113 14.47 -3.32 8.06
CA TYR A 113 14.47 -3.80 9.44
C TYR A 113 15.50 -4.93 9.62
N ALA A 114 15.45 -5.95 8.75
CA ALA A 114 16.42 -7.04 8.72
C ALA A 114 17.85 -6.54 8.60
N SER A 115 18.09 -5.53 7.76
CA SER A 115 19.41 -4.95 7.57
C SER A 115 19.90 -4.16 8.79
N VAL A 116 18.99 -3.49 9.52
CA VAL A 116 19.31 -2.78 10.77
C VAL A 116 19.69 -3.78 11.88
N VAL A 117 18.87 -4.81 12.11
CA VAL A 117 19.12 -5.76 13.22
C VAL A 117 20.32 -6.66 12.97
N ASN A 118 20.60 -6.98 11.70
CA ASN A 118 21.80 -7.72 11.30
C ASN A 118 23.05 -6.82 11.10
N ALA A 119 23.01 -5.59 11.62
CA ALA A 119 24.13 -4.65 11.61
C ALA A 119 24.76 -4.41 10.22
N LYS A 120 23.98 -4.48 9.14
CA LYS A 120 24.48 -4.22 7.77
C LYS A 120 24.77 -2.73 7.52
N TYR A 121 24.21 -1.84 8.34
CA TYR A 121 24.45 -0.39 8.26
C TYR A 121 25.51 0.05 9.29
N ASN A 122 26.70 0.43 8.80
CA ASN A 122 27.83 0.82 9.64
C ASN A 122 27.69 2.21 10.28
N ALA A 123 26.82 3.08 9.75
CA ALA A 123 26.64 4.46 10.20
C ALA A 123 25.16 4.90 10.09
N ALA A 124 24.81 6.00 10.77
CA ALA A 124 23.44 6.50 10.81
C ALA A 124 22.97 7.09 9.46
N ASP A 125 23.88 7.66 8.67
CA ASP A 125 23.64 8.15 7.31
C ASP A 125 23.53 7.03 6.26
N ALA A 126 24.04 5.84 6.58
CA ALA A 126 23.86 4.64 5.76
C ALA A 126 22.46 4.02 5.88
N LEU A 127 21.64 4.47 6.84
CA LEU A 127 20.27 4.00 6.98
C LEU A 127 19.44 4.43 5.75
N PRO A 128 18.52 3.58 5.27
CA PRO A 128 17.65 3.90 4.14
C PRO A 128 16.93 5.23 4.33
N ALA A 129 16.96 6.05 3.28
CA ALA A 129 16.16 7.26 3.25
C ALA A 129 14.67 6.92 3.20
N GLY A 130 13.83 7.80 3.75
CA GLY A 130 12.39 7.71 3.56
C GLY A 130 12.01 7.85 2.08
N SER A 131 10.84 7.34 1.73
CA SER A 131 10.28 7.50 0.38
C SER A 131 10.13 8.97 -0.01
N ASP A 132 10.48 9.37 -1.23
CA ASP A 132 10.17 10.71 -1.75
C ASP A 132 8.67 10.94 -1.95
N GLU A 133 7.87 9.88 -1.95
CA GLU A 133 6.40 9.93 -1.98
C GLU A 133 5.84 9.50 -0.62
N VAL A 134 4.92 10.30 -0.07
CA VAL A 134 4.09 9.93 1.08
C VAL A 134 2.73 9.43 0.62
N SER A 135 2.10 8.60 1.45
CA SER A 135 0.80 8.02 1.13
C SER A 135 -0.10 7.84 2.33
N LEU A 136 -1.40 7.88 2.05
CA LEU A 136 -2.43 7.60 3.03
C LEU A 136 -3.55 6.78 2.41
N VAL A 137 -3.86 5.63 3.02
CA VAL A 137 -5.00 4.80 2.64
C VAL A 137 -6.31 5.51 3.01
N THR A 138 -7.26 5.52 2.07
CA THR A 138 -8.59 6.11 2.28
C THR A 138 -9.69 5.08 2.11
N ASP A 139 -10.91 5.48 2.48
CA ASP A 139 -12.14 4.77 2.13
C ASP A 139 -12.78 5.34 0.84
N ILE A 140 -12.01 6.03 -0.01
CA ILE A 140 -12.50 6.49 -1.32
C ILE A 140 -12.37 5.32 -2.29
N TRP A 141 -13.48 4.88 -2.88
CA TRP A 141 -13.50 3.74 -3.79
C TRP A 141 -13.61 4.18 -5.24
N PHE A 142 -12.84 3.52 -6.10
CA PHE A 142 -12.80 3.74 -7.54
C PHE A 142 -13.05 2.44 -8.29
N LYS A 143 -13.83 2.51 -9.36
CA LYS A 143 -14.23 1.36 -10.17
C LYS A 143 -14.11 1.67 -11.66
N LEU A 144 -13.47 0.76 -12.37
CA LEU A 144 -13.44 0.67 -13.83
C LEU A 144 -14.41 -0.42 -14.28
N THR A 145 -15.33 -0.09 -15.18
CA THR A 145 -16.19 -1.05 -15.90
C THR A 145 -15.66 -1.29 -17.31
N ASP A 146 -16.09 -2.39 -17.93
CA ASP A 146 -15.70 -2.78 -19.29
C ASP A 146 -14.18 -2.97 -19.49
N VAL A 147 -13.47 -3.34 -18.42
CA VAL A 147 -12.05 -3.69 -18.51
C VAL A 147 -11.90 -4.93 -19.42
N PRO A 148 -11.08 -4.89 -20.48
CA PRO A 148 -10.92 -6.00 -21.40
C PRO A 148 -10.53 -7.30 -20.68
N ALA A 149 -11.24 -8.39 -20.98
CA ALA A 149 -11.00 -9.70 -20.37
C ALA A 149 -9.59 -10.26 -20.66
N LYS A 150 -8.90 -9.77 -21.69
CA LYS A 150 -7.49 -10.09 -21.98
C LYS A 150 -6.54 -9.70 -20.83
N TYR A 151 -6.96 -8.80 -19.96
CA TYR A 151 -6.19 -8.36 -18.79
C TYR A 151 -6.52 -9.14 -17.52
N ASP A 152 -7.33 -10.19 -17.57
CA ASP A 152 -7.69 -10.99 -16.38
C ASP A 152 -6.46 -11.40 -15.57
N LYS A 153 -6.52 -11.18 -14.25
CA LYS A 153 -5.43 -11.47 -13.29
C LYS A 153 -4.10 -10.73 -13.54
N MET A 154 -4.07 -9.75 -14.45
CA MET A 154 -2.94 -8.82 -14.54
C MET A 154 -3.09 -7.71 -13.50
N LEU A 155 -1.97 -7.24 -12.95
CA LEU A 155 -1.96 -6.10 -12.05
C LEU A 155 -2.19 -4.82 -12.85
N LEU A 156 -3.27 -4.12 -12.53
CA LEU A 156 -3.61 -2.81 -13.09
C LEU A 156 -3.37 -1.75 -12.02
N GLN A 157 -2.65 -0.69 -12.39
CA GLN A 157 -2.46 0.53 -11.60
C GLN A 157 -3.25 1.68 -12.23
N ALA A 158 -3.97 2.43 -11.39
CA ALA A 158 -4.69 3.64 -11.75
C ALA A 158 -4.10 4.84 -10.98
N ASP A 159 -3.52 5.79 -11.71
CA ASP A 159 -2.93 7.01 -11.15
C ASP A 159 -3.81 8.21 -11.50
N LEU A 160 -4.15 9.01 -10.50
CA LEU A 160 -5.05 10.17 -10.62
C LEU A 160 -4.26 11.47 -10.57
N TYR A 161 -4.47 12.31 -11.56
CA TYR A 161 -3.90 13.66 -11.68
C TYR A 161 -5.04 14.68 -11.63
N ARG A 162 -4.91 15.73 -10.83
CA ARG A 162 -5.98 16.71 -10.62
C ARG A 162 -5.85 17.86 -11.60
N TRP A 163 -6.96 18.36 -12.14
CA TRP A 163 -6.97 19.63 -12.86
C TRP A 163 -6.80 20.80 -11.90
N THR A 164 -5.86 21.70 -12.20
CA THR A 164 -5.59 22.95 -11.49
C THR A 164 -5.72 24.12 -12.47
N ASP A 165 -5.55 25.34 -11.96
CA ASP A 165 -5.54 26.54 -12.81
C ASP A 165 -4.42 26.51 -13.86
N ASP A 166 -3.36 25.73 -13.62
CA ASP A 166 -2.20 25.54 -14.50
C ASP A 166 -2.30 24.26 -15.37
N GLY A 167 -3.44 23.57 -15.36
CA GLY A 167 -3.68 22.32 -16.09
C GLY A 167 -3.60 21.07 -15.21
N TRP A 168 -3.24 19.92 -15.79
CA TRP A 168 -3.09 18.68 -15.01
C TRP A 168 -1.91 18.80 -14.04
N SER A 169 -2.11 18.37 -12.79
CA SER A 169 -1.04 18.31 -11.79
C SER A 169 0.15 17.50 -12.32
N GLU A 170 1.37 17.97 -12.04
CA GLU A 170 2.59 17.27 -12.45
C GLU A 170 2.70 15.88 -11.81
N HIS A 171 2.37 15.80 -10.52
CA HIS A 171 2.38 14.56 -9.76
C HIS A 171 0.96 14.01 -9.59
N ARG A 172 0.88 12.68 -9.47
CA ARG A 172 -0.37 12.01 -9.08
C ARG A 172 -0.75 12.40 -7.66
N VAL A 173 -2.03 12.64 -7.43
CA VAL A 173 -2.58 12.99 -6.12
C VAL A 173 -3.24 11.80 -5.42
N ALA A 174 -3.52 10.74 -6.17
CA ALA A 174 -3.94 9.45 -5.64
C ALA A 174 -3.53 8.32 -6.59
N SER A 175 -3.40 7.12 -6.04
CA SER A 175 -3.12 5.90 -6.80
C SER A 175 -3.78 4.69 -6.16
N SER A 176 -4.00 3.65 -6.96
CA SER A 176 -4.39 2.34 -6.48
C SER A 176 -4.02 1.28 -7.50
N ASP A 177 -3.70 0.09 -7.01
CA ASP A 177 -3.39 -1.07 -7.83
C ASP A 177 -4.11 -2.32 -7.32
N ARG A 178 -4.51 -3.16 -8.27
CA ARG A 178 -5.12 -4.47 -7.99
C ARG A 178 -5.16 -5.34 -9.25
N LEU A 179 -5.27 -6.65 -9.05
CA LEU A 179 -5.59 -7.57 -10.14
C LEU A 179 -6.94 -7.22 -10.79
N VAL A 180 -6.99 -7.28 -12.11
CA VAL A 180 -8.23 -7.18 -12.88
C VAL A 180 -9.09 -8.43 -12.68
N PHE A 181 -10.40 -8.23 -12.50
CA PHE A 181 -11.39 -9.30 -12.51
C PHE A 181 -12.02 -9.40 -13.91
N GLY A 182 -11.37 -10.13 -14.80
CA GLY A 182 -11.70 -10.21 -16.22
C GLY A 182 -13.03 -10.91 -16.50
N LYS A 183 -13.41 -11.93 -15.70
CA LYS A 183 -14.74 -12.57 -15.81
C LYS A 183 -15.88 -11.56 -15.61
N GLY A 184 -15.68 -10.59 -14.72
CA GLY A 184 -16.62 -9.50 -14.48
C GLY A 184 -16.37 -8.25 -15.33
N LYS A 185 -15.35 -8.26 -16.20
CA LYS A 185 -14.87 -7.09 -16.98
C LYS A 185 -14.72 -5.84 -16.10
N LEU A 186 -14.13 -5.99 -14.92
CA LEU A 186 -14.05 -4.92 -13.95
C LEU A 186 -12.71 -4.87 -13.23
N TRP A 187 -12.40 -3.70 -12.71
CA TRP A 187 -11.38 -3.47 -11.72
C TRP A 187 -11.95 -2.50 -10.68
N GLN A 188 -11.69 -2.73 -9.39
CA GLN A 188 -12.14 -1.83 -8.32
C GLN A 188 -11.29 -1.98 -7.06
N HIS A 189 -10.99 -0.85 -6.42
CA HIS A 189 -10.25 -0.82 -5.16
C HIS A 189 -10.40 0.54 -4.47
N SER A 190 -9.95 0.63 -3.21
CA SER A 190 -9.82 1.92 -2.54
C SER A 190 -8.59 2.68 -3.04
N LEU A 191 -8.70 4.01 -3.08
CA LEU A 191 -7.60 4.90 -3.43
C LEU A 191 -6.73 5.17 -2.21
N SER A 192 -5.42 5.22 -2.44
CA SER A 192 -4.49 5.87 -1.54
C SER A 192 -4.20 7.27 -2.05
N LEU A 193 -4.27 8.28 -1.19
CA LEU A 193 -3.77 9.60 -1.54
C LEU A 193 -2.24 9.54 -1.55
N THR A 194 -1.63 10.22 -2.51
CA THR A 194 -0.19 10.22 -2.72
C THR A 194 0.29 11.64 -2.95
N ALA A 195 1.49 11.97 -2.48
CA ALA A 195 2.10 13.28 -2.69
C ALA A 195 3.62 13.21 -2.62
N PRO A 196 4.35 14.07 -3.35
CA PRO A 196 5.75 14.32 -3.05
C PRO A 196 5.91 14.76 -1.59
N ARG A 197 6.88 14.21 -0.89
CA ARG A 197 7.17 14.50 0.51
C ARG A 197 7.49 16.00 0.66
N GLY A 198 6.88 16.63 1.67
CA GLY A 198 7.07 18.06 1.94
C GLY A 198 6.27 19.00 1.04
N SER A 199 5.52 18.50 0.06
CA SER A 199 4.59 19.32 -0.73
C SER A 199 3.42 19.83 0.12
N THR A 200 2.79 20.93 -0.30
CA THR A 200 1.55 21.42 0.31
C THR A 200 0.45 20.35 0.30
N TRP A 201 0.35 19.57 -0.78
CA TRP A 201 -0.61 18.48 -0.89
C TRP A 201 -0.37 17.37 0.15
N ALA A 202 0.89 17.06 0.48
CA ALA A 202 1.23 16.08 1.52
C ALA A 202 0.66 16.45 2.90
N GLU A 203 0.56 17.75 3.21
CA GLU A 203 -0.07 18.21 4.45
C GLU A 203 -1.60 18.17 4.37
N GLU A 204 -2.18 18.60 3.25
CA GLU A 204 -3.64 18.62 3.06
C GLU A 204 -4.27 17.22 3.08
N MET A 205 -3.60 16.23 2.47
CA MET A 205 -4.11 14.86 2.38
C MET A 205 -4.20 14.14 3.73
N LYS A 206 -3.60 14.66 4.81
CA LYS A 206 -3.77 14.15 6.19
C LYS A 206 -5.24 14.17 6.64
N SER A 207 -6.06 15.04 6.05
CA SER A 207 -7.52 15.05 6.23
C SER A 207 -8.23 13.81 5.66
N LYS A 208 -7.52 12.95 4.92
CA LYS A 208 -8.02 11.76 4.24
C LYS A 208 -9.12 12.03 3.21
N ARG A 209 -9.10 13.22 2.61
CA ARG A 209 -10.09 13.66 1.61
C ARG A 209 -9.40 14.03 0.31
N LEU A 210 -9.96 13.57 -0.81
CA LEU A 210 -9.62 14.06 -2.13
C LEU A 210 -10.58 15.20 -2.49
N ARG A 211 -10.06 16.33 -2.97
CA ARG A 211 -10.88 17.51 -3.31
C ARG A 211 -11.80 17.19 -4.49
N GLY A 212 -13.01 17.75 -4.51
CA GLY A 212 -13.86 17.65 -5.70
C GLY A 212 -13.23 18.34 -6.91
N GLY A 213 -13.57 17.88 -8.12
CA GLY A 213 -13.16 18.51 -9.37
C GLY A 213 -12.91 17.51 -10.50
N GLN A 214 -12.20 17.98 -11.53
CA GLN A 214 -11.79 17.18 -12.68
C GLN A 214 -10.45 16.48 -12.44
N TYR A 215 -10.36 15.24 -12.91
CA TYR A 215 -9.22 14.35 -12.75
C TYR A 215 -8.92 13.60 -14.04
N LEU A 216 -7.64 13.44 -14.36
CA LEU A 216 -7.16 12.53 -15.38
C LEU A 216 -6.68 11.25 -14.71
N VAL A 217 -7.32 10.13 -15.06
CA VAL A 217 -6.92 8.80 -14.60
C VAL A 217 -6.06 8.16 -15.68
N LYS A 218 -4.80 7.85 -15.36
CA LYS A 218 -3.89 7.09 -16.23
C LYS A 218 -3.85 5.64 -15.79
N LEU A 219 -3.97 4.72 -16.75
CA LEU A 219 -4.07 3.30 -16.50
C LEU A 219 -2.84 2.57 -17.03
N TYR A 220 -2.26 1.73 -16.19
CA TYR A 220 -1.09 0.92 -16.52
C TYR A 220 -1.37 -0.55 -16.19
N ILE A 221 -0.91 -1.47 -17.03
CA ILE A 221 -1.10 -2.92 -16.83
C ILE A 221 0.22 -3.65 -17.01
N ASP A 222 0.59 -4.45 -16.02
CA ASP A 222 1.78 -5.30 -16.08
C ASP A 222 1.58 -6.53 -16.99
N GLN A 223 1.63 -6.31 -18.30
CA GLN A 223 1.34 -7.33 -19.31
C GLN A 223 2.43 -8.41 -19.43
N ILE A 224 3.67 -8.11 -18.99
CA ILE A 224 4.84 -8.98 -19.16
C ILE A 224 5.38 -9.54 -17.83
N GLY A 225 4.66 -9.30 -16.73
CA GLY A 225 5.05 -9.70 -15.38
C GLY A 225 6.34 -9.02 -14.90
N LYS A 226 6.56 -7.76 -15.30
CA LYS A 226 7.69 -6.91 -14.87
C LYS A 226 7.79 -6.85 -13.35
N LEU A 227 6.68 -6.64 -12.66
CA LEU A 227 6.65 -6.47 -11.21
C LEU A 227 6.79 -7.79 -10.45
N GLN A 228 6.49 -8.93 -11.09
CA GLN A 228 6.81 -10.25 -10.54
C GLN A 228 8.30 -10.56 -10.61
N LYS A 229 8.97 -10.10 -11.68
CA LYS A 229 10.42 -10.29 -11.89
C LYS A 229 11.24 -9.33 -11.01
N ASP A 230 10.79 -8.10 -10.91
CA ASP A 230 11.38 -7.07 -10.06
C ASP A 230 10.28 -6.23 -9.41
N PHE A 231 9.99 -6.53 -8.14
CA PHE A 231 8.98 -5.80 -7.38
C PHE A 231 9.33 -4.33 -7.15
N ARG A 232 10.60 -3.93 -7.34
CA ARG A 232 11.07 -2.55 -7.19
C ARG A 232 10.89 -1.74 -8.47
N ALA A 233 10.60 -2.40 -9.59
CA ALA A 233 10.28 -1.72 -10.84
C ALA A 233 8.99 -0.91 -10.71
N GLU A 234 8.83 0.10 -11.57
CA GLU A 234 7.62 0.89 -11.69
C GLU A 234 6.97 0.67 -13.05
N LEU A 235 5.64 0.75 -13.09
CA LEU A 235 4.90 0.78 -14.34
C LEU A 235 5.00 2.18 -14.95
N GLY A 236 5.26 2.23 -16.24
CA GLY A 236 5.50 3.48 -16.97
C GLY A 236 4.93 3.42 -18.38
N LYS A 237 5.57 4.15 -19.30
CA LYS A 237 5.08 4.35 -20.67
C LYS A 237 4.81 3.05 -21.42
N ASP A 238 5.64 2.03 -21.23
CA ASP A 238 5.51 0.75 -21.92
C ASP A 238 4.33 -0.09 -21.41
N GLU A 239 3.86 0.20 -20.19
CA GLU A 239 2.71 -0.46 -19.57
C GLU A 239 1.43 0.38 -19.65
N PHE A 240 1.49 1.60 -20.21
CA PHE A 240 0.34 2.49 -20.35
C PHE A 240 -0.67 1.92 -21.35
N VAL A 241 -1.92 1.81 -20.93
CA VAL A 241 -3.00 1.22 -21.74
C VAL A 241 -4.16 2.18 -22.02
N GLY A 242 -4.09 3.41 -21.51
CA GLY A 242 -5.10 4.43 -21.77
C GLY A 242 -5.31 5.38 -20.59
N GLN A 243 -6.15 6.38 -20.83
CA GLN A 243 -6.53 7.37 -19.83
C GLN A 243 -8.00 7.77 -19.96
N VAL A 244 -8.59 8.26 -18.88
CA VAL A 244 -9.97 8.75 -18.85
C VAL A 244 -10.06 9.99 -17.96
N GLU A 245 -10.82 10.98 -18.40
CA GLU A 245 -11.16 12.14 -17.58
C GLU A 245 -12.42 11.86 -16.77
N VAL A 246 -12.42 12.30 -15.51
CA VAL A 246 -13.55 12.11 -14.59
C VAL A 246 -13.73 13.35 -13.73
N GLU A 247 -14.98 13.79 -13.60
CA GLU A 247 -15.39 14.77 -12.60
C GLU A 247 -16.02 14.04 -11.41
N SER A 248 -15.52 14.27 -10.20
CA SER A 248 -16.02 13.61 -9.00
C SER A 248 -15.85 14.47 -7.76
N HIS A 249 -16.74 14.26 -6.79
CA HIS A 249 -16.63 14.79 -5.43
C HIS A 249 -16.04 13.76 -4.43
N TRP A 250 -15.59 12.61 -4.94
CA TRP A 250 -14.88 11.55 -4.21
C TRP A 250 -15.49 11.16 -2.86
N PRO A 251 -16.74 10.68 -2.83
CA PRO A 251 -17.35 10.26 -1.58
C PRO A 251 -16.65 9.01 -1.00
N PRO A 252 -16.56 8.92 0.34
CA PRO A 252 -16.06 7.70 0.97
C PRO A 252 -17.13 6.60 0.98
N GLY A 253 -16.69 5.34 1.04
CA GLY A 253 -17.50 4.16 1.24
C GLY A 253 -17.67 3.31 -0.02
N TYR A 254 -17.59 1.99 0.15
CA TYR A 254 -17.75 0.99 -0.90
C TYR A 254 -19.05 1.16 -1.71
N GLY A 255 -20.16 1.56 -1.07
CA GLY A 255 -21.45 1.75 -1.74
C GLY A 255 -21.57 3.02 -2.59
N ARG A 256 -20.54 3.88 -2.61
CA ARG A 256 -20.56 5.20 -3.28
C ARG A 256 -19.38 5.39 -4.23
N MET A 257 -18.88 4.31 -4.81
CA MET A 257 -17.67 4.40 -5.66
C MET A 257 -17.84 5.39 -6.80
N THR A 258 -16.76 6.08 -7.14
CA THR A 258 -16.68 6.74 -8.45
C THR A 258 -16.49 5.67 -9.52
N VAL A 259 -17.43 5.58 -10.46
CA VAL A 259 -17.45 4.56 -11.51
C VAL A 259 -17.14 5.23 -12.85
N VAL A 260 -16.16 4.69 -13.56
CA VAL A 260 -15.81 5.13 -14.92
C VAL A 260 -15.70 3.93 -15.84
N LYS A 261 -15.91 4.15 -17.14
CA LYS A 261 -15.68 3.12 -18.15
C LYS A 261 -14.18 3.06 -18.48
N PHE A 262 -13.65 1.86 -18.68
CA PHE A 262 -12.31 1.67 -19.22
C PHE A 262 -12.23 2.34 -20.61
N PRO A 263 -11.16 3.11 -20.92
CA PRO A 263 -11.04 3.78 -22.20
C PRO A 263 -11.02 2.74 -23.32
N SER A 264 -11.93 2.89 -24.28
CA SER A 264 -11.87 2.14 -25.53
C SER A 264 -10.82 2.77 -26.43
N ASP A 265 -10.01 1.93 -27.08
CA ASP A 265 -9.20 2.32 -28.24
C ASP A 265 -10.08 2.92 -29.35
#